data_AF-A0A4U0TV11-F1
#
_entry.id   AF-A0A4U0TV11-F1
#
_cell.length_a   1.000
_cell.length_b   1.000
_cell.length_c   1.000
_cell.angle_alpha   90.00
_cell.angle_beta   90.00
_cell.angle_gamma   90.00
#
_symmetry.space_group_name_H-M   'P 1'
#
loop_
_entity.id
_entity.type
_entity.pdbx_description
1 polymer ?
#
loop_
_entity_poly.entity_id
_entity_poly.type
_entity_poly.pdbx_seq_one_letter_code
_entity_poly.pdbx_strand_id
1 'polypeptide(L)'
;MVGFTGEMFFGGTDALEPVGRDDLFLAGGMSSIAFSDADDDDDADGEDDDDEMTETGDCSRKRAASSTIDGQPKTKRSGRSQGGLAAISRPVTADYGSDDGRIIGLKQQGYSDDYVAQKLIAEGRMRYVPKTVGSRWLRLRKVLERAEDERLDDEMTDWHVGEDDELDKAYEAVDEKIKVEIKKLQKKMWREVAINLAERFNKKKYTARACKERFEGVRDGTALKPLELDSDQEGRKRLRETRIEEAKKRRAERAAEAQRLDEERKRLREEKQAEANAKEMERLVKTSQKEQVKEEERRVKLEKKEEKDRQRDARKAVAQQWRLEEEWRKELRKKQEELYTQLTGKRMKIDPDATPDDDSALGASDMDVDDHDETRSIDEEEGSNSSPNPTNPLISETITIPTRTSPRTTGRKASKLAKAAVTEGKALVTDETLLNARSILTTAELDILLFERNLPKRTSAESHAEIVARLASADEALDTTELSELLTKYFDKGKGSKLAKILRLQDHDAASSKAGLEGLRVGDVGFKEGYVVEGLEGGEPGG
;
A
#
# COMPACT_ATOMS: atom_id res chain seq x y z
N MET A 1 -21.25 8.88 -45.82
CA MET A 1 -22.03 9.32 -44.65
C MET A 1 -22.49 8.06 -43.96
N VAL A 2 -21.86 7.69 -42.85
CA VAL A 2 -22.23 6.52 -42.04
C VAL A 2 -22.47 7.08 -40.65
N GLY A 3 -23.74 7.03 -40.21
CA GLY A 3 -24.16 7.47 -38.88
C GLY A 3 -23.77 6.43 -37.86
N PHE A 4 -23.09 6.86 -36.80
CA PHE A 4 -22.75 6.05 -35.64
C PHE A 4 -23.86 6.29 -34.60
N THR A 5 -24.64 5.26 -34.30
CA THR A 5 -25.77 5.29 -33.35
C THR A 5 -25.25 5.38 -31.92
N GLY A 6 -25.73 6.38 -31.17
CA GLY A 6 -25.31 6.73 -29.81
C GLY A 6 -26.00 5.94 -28.70
N GLU A 7 -25.93 4.62 -28.75
CA GLU A 7 -26.63 3.74 -27.82
C GLU A 7 -25.62 2.87 -27.04
N MET A 8 -24.82 3.46 -26.13
CA MET A 8 -24.00 2.73 -25.15
C MET A 8 -23.61 3.58 -23.91
N PHE A 9 -24.36 4.63 -23.55
CA PHE A 9 -23.89 5.58 -22.52
C PHE A 9 -24.20 5.17 -21.07
N PHE A 10 -25.19 4.31 -20.82
CA PHE A 10 -25.49 3.79 -19.48
C PHE A 10 -25.74 2.27 -19.51
N GLY A 11 -24.89 1.50 -18.82
CA GLY A 11 -25.31 0.25 -18.16
C GLY A 11 -25.58 -0.99 -19.02
N GLY A 12 -24.58 -1.50 -19.73
CA GLY A 12 -24.59 -2.88 -20.24
C GLY A 12 -23.21 -3.52 -20.08
N THR A 13 -22.90 -4.04 -18.89
CA THR A 13 -21.70 -4.87 -18.71
C THR A 13 -21.96 -6.25 -19.34
N ASP A 14 -21.81 -6.35 -20.66
CA ASP A 14 -21.54 -7.64 -21.27
C ASP A 14 -20.16 -8.09 -20.80
N ALA A 15 -20.13 -9.23 -20.12
CA ALA A 15 -18.94 -9.88 -19.62
C ALA A 15 -18.00 -10.21 -20.79
N LEU A 16 -17.03 -9.33 -21.02
CA LEU A 16 -15.86 -9.65 -21.83
C LEU A 16 -15.05 -10.70 -21.07
N GLU A 17 -14.95 -11.88 -21.67
CA GLU A 17 -14.14 -13.00 -21.19
C GLU A 17 -12.71 -12.53 -20.85
N PRO A 18 -12.18 -12.90 -19.68
CA PRO A 18 -10.79 -12.63 -19.34
C PRO A 18 -9.89 -13.54 -20.18
N VAL A 19 -9.26 -12.99 -21.21
CA VAL A 19 -8.17 -13.67 -21.91
C VAL A 19 -6.95 -13.69 -20.98
N GLY A 20 -6.84 -14.79 -20.23
CA GLY A 20 -5.62 -15.47 -19.84
C GLY A 20 -4.58 -14.69 -19.05
N ARG A 21 -4.63 -14.79 -17.71
CA ARG A 21 -3.43 -14.98 -16.87
C ARG A 21 -3.78 -15.39 -15.43
N ASP A 22 -3.30 -16.58 -15.07
CA ASP A 22 -2.97 -17.08 -13.74
C ASP A 22 -4.12 -17.39 -12.75
N ASP A 23 -4.92 -18.41 -13.10
CA ASP A 23 -5.74 -19.18 -12.17
C ASP A 23 -4.87 -20.08 -11.28
N LEU A 24 -4.54 -19.63 -10.08
CA LEU A 24 -4.13 -20.54 -9.01
C LEU A 24 -4.33 -19.99 -7.59
N PHE A 25 -5.50 -19.47 -7.22
CA PHE A 25 -5.82 -19.29 -5.79
C PHE A 25 -7.32 -19.05 -5.54
N LEU A 26 -8.19 -20.06 -5.68
CA LEU A 26 -9.56 -20.00 -5.11
C LEU A 26 -10.17 -21.40 -4.96
N ALA A 27 -9.72 -22.12 -3.93
CA ALA A 27 -10.47 -23.21 -3.33
C ALA A 27 -10.43 -23.01 -1.81
N GLY A 28 -11.50 -22.44 -1.25
CA GLY A 28 -11.55 -22.10 0.17
C GLY A 28 -12.86 -21.47 0.62
N GLY A 29 -13.92 -22.26 0.65
CA GLY A 29 -15.04 -22.22 1.60
C GLY A 29 -15.57 -20.88 2.11
N MET A 30 -16.67 -20.42 1.51
CA MET A 30 -17.60 -19.48 2.14
C MET A 30 -18.35 -20.19 3.27
N SER A 31 -17.84 -20.08 4.49
CA SER A 31 -18.60 -20.35 5.71
C SER A 31 -19.30 -19.07 6.14
N SER A 32 -20.60 -19.19 6.43
CA SER A 32 -21.49 -18.16 6.93
C SER A 32 -20.87 -17.30 8.04
N ILE A 33 -20.59 -16.04 7.74
CA ILE A 33 -20.34 -15.01 8.75
C ILE A 33 -21.69 -14.56 9.27
N ALA A 34 -22.00 -15.00 10.49
CA ALA A 34 -23.04 -14.41 11.31
C ALA A 34 -22.64 -12.95 11.58
N PHE A 35 -23.52 -12.05 11.18
CA PHE A 35 -23.45 -10.61 11.43
C PHE A 35 -23.64 -10.39 12.94
N SER A 36 -22.53 -10.42 13.68
CA SER A 36 -22.49 -10.08 15.10
C SER A 36 -22.41 -8.57 15.25
N ASP A 37 -23.56 -7.98 15.60
CA ASP A 37 -23.75 -6.62 16.08
C ASP A 37 -22.98 -6.45 17.41
N ALA A 38 -21.74 -5.97 17.31
CA ALA A 38 -20.89 -5.63 18.44
C ALA A 38 -20.75 -4.10 18.45
N ASP A 39 -21.57 -3.45 19.30
CA ASP A 39 -21.43 -2.05 19.72
C ASP A 39 -20.07 -1.87 20.42
N ASP A 40 -19.03 -1.62 19.63
CA ASP A 40 -17.72 -1.15 20.11
C ASP A 40 -17.79 0.39 20.18
N ASP A 41 -18.31 0.90 21.30
CA ASP A 41 -18.11 2.28 21.75
C ASP A 41 -16.63 2.43 22.17
N ASP A 42 -15.75 2.74 21.21
CA ASP A 42 -14.43 3.32 21.51
C ASP A 42 -14.20 4.57 20.66
N ASP A 43 -13.96 5.66 21.40
CA ASP A 43 -13.72 7.03 20.97
C ASP A 43 -12.53 7.16 20.01
N ALA A 44 -12.69 7.88 18.89
CA ALA A 44 -11.75 8.91 18.41
C ALA A 44 -12.14 9.46 17.02
N ASP A 45 -12.75 10.64 17.06
CA ASP A 45 -12.67 11.77 16.13
C ASP A 45 -11.84 11.61 14.83
N GLY A 46 -12.55 11.64 13.70
CA GLY A 46 -12.03 11.97 12.37
C GLY A 46 -13.14 12.70 11.62
N GLU A 47 -13.09 14.03 11.66
CA GLU A 47 -14.01 14.90 10.93
C GLU A 47 -13.63 14.87 9.44
N ASP A 48 -14.52 14.29 8.62
CA ASP A 48 -14.56 14.50 7.17
C ASP A 48 -15.25 15.85 6.94
N ASP A 49 -14.48 16.83 6.45
CA ASP A 49 -14.97 18.09 5.91
C ASP A 49 -15.46 17.86 4.47
N ASP A 50 -16.77 17.71 4.30
CA ASP A 50 -17.44 17.84 3.02
C ASP A 50 -17.73 19.33 2.74
N ASP A 51 -17.06 19.85 1.71
CA ASP A 51 -17.20 21.21 1.18
C ASP A 51 -18.65 21.49 0.71
N GLU A 52 -19.42 22.17 1.55
CA GLU A 52 -20.73 22.74 1.24
C GLU A 52 -20.57 23.99 0.36
N MET A 53 -20.69 23.80 -0.95
CA MET A 53 -20.78 24.88 -1.95
C MET A 53 -22.07 25.68 -1.77
N THR A 54 -22.00 26.78 -1.02
CA THR A 54 -23.09 27.76 -0.97
C THR A 54 -23.07 28.66 -2.22
N GLU A 55 -24.14 28.55 -3.00
CA GLU A 55 -24.51 29.50 -4.04
C GLU A 55 -24.70 30.90 -3.46
N THR A 56 -23.87 31.86 -3.86
CA THR A 56 -24.30 33.26 -3.97
C THR A 56 -23.49 34.00 -5.04
N GLY A 57 -24.16 34.87 -5.78
CA GLY A 57 -23.52 36.11 -6.24
C GLY A 57 -23.29 36.25 -7.74
N ASP A 58 -24.37 36.55 -8.43
CA ASP A 58 -24.43 37.35 -9.66
C ASP A 58 -23.32 38.44 -9.69
N CYS A 59 -22.40 38.35 -10.65
CA CYS A 59 -21.39 39.35 -10.93
C CYS A 59 -21.24 39.56 -12.44
N SER A 60 -22.21 40.28 -12.98
CA SER A 60 -22.12 40.99 -14.26
C SER A 60 -20.88 41.90 -14.34
N ARG A 61 -19.74 41.38 -14.85
CA ARG A 61 -18.58 42.20 -15.23
C ARG A 61 -18.67 42.63 -16.68
N LYS A 62 -19.13 43.87 -16.86
CA LYS A 62 -18.98 44.67 -18.08
C LYS A 62 -17.51 44.68 -18.53
N ARG A 63 -17.28 44.20 -19.75
CA ARG A 63 -15.98 44.35 -20.45
C ARG A 63 -15.77 45.83 -20.76
N ALA A 64 -14.81 46.45 -20.09
CA ALA A 64 -14.24 47.72 -20.54
C ALA A 64 -13.25 47.44 -21.68
N ALA A 65 -13.51 48.05 -22.82
CA ALA A 65 -12.58 48.13 -23.93
C ALA A 65 -11.36 48.95 -23.50
N SER A 66 -10.16 48.38 -23.64
CA SER A 66 -8.91 49.14 -23.50
C SER A 66 -8.10 49.02 -24.79
N SER A 67 -7.83 50.20 -25.33
CA SER A 67 -7.03 50.61 -26.47
C SER A 67 -5.70 49.89 -26.68
N THR A 68 -5.48 49.50 -27.93
CA THR A 68 -4.35 49.86 -28.80
C THR A 68 -3.11 50.46 -28.11
N ILE A 69 -2.03 49.68 -28.01
CA ILE A 69 -0.65 50.18 -28.07
C ILE A 69 0.16 49.25 -28.98
N ASP A 70 0.77 49.87 -29.99
CA ASP A 70 1.62 49.30 -31.02
C ASP A 70 2.95 48.74 -30.49
N GLY A 71 3.42 47.69 -31.17
CA GLY A 71 4.84 47.57 -31.53
C GLY A 71 5.78 46.84 -30.58
N GLN A 72 5.74 45.51 -30.55
CA GLN A 72 6.95 44.69 -30.44
C GLN A 72 6.82 43.34 -31.19
N PRO A 73 7.79 42.97 -32.05
CA PRO A 73 7.76 41.69 -32.75
C PRO A 73 8.20 40.58 -31.81
N LYS A 74 7.24 39.89 -31.18
CA LYS A 74 7.51 38.64 -30.46
C LYS A 74 7.86 37.55 -31.47
N THR A 75 9.13 37.16 -31.45
CA THR A 75 9.66 36.04 -32.22
C THR A 75 8.84 34.78 -31.95
N LYS A 76 8.10 34.31 -32.95
CA LYS A 76 7.40 33.03 -32.93
C LYS A 76 8.44 31.91 -32.91
N ARG A 77 8.87 31.50 -31.72
CA ARG A 77 9.42 30.15 -31.53
C ARG A 77 8.26 29.18 -31.59
N SER A 78 7.85 28.84 -32.81
CA SER A 78 7.11 27.62 -33.10
C SER A 78 8.07 26.46 -32.85
N GLY A 79 8.21 26.12 -31.57
CA GLY A 79 8.79 24.84 -31.18
C GLY A 79 7.81 23.77 -31.65
N ARG A 80 8.15 23.09 -32.73
CA ARG A 80 7.51 21.85 -33.16
C ARG A 80 7.72 20.85 -32.01
N SER A 81 6.80 20.86 -31.05
CA SER A 81 6.85 19.97 -29.90
C SER A 81 6.63 18.55 -30.40
N GLN A 82 7.55 17.67 -30.04
CA GLN A 82 7.58 16.27 -30.41
C GLN A 82 6.25 15.60 -30.01
N GLY A 83 5.42 15.22 -31.00
CA GLY A 83 4.38 14.19 -30.81
C GLY A 83 2.90 14.60 -30.69
N GLY A 84 2.40 15.69 -31.26
CA GLY A 84 0.92 15.89 -31.34
C GLY A 84 0.47 17.29 -31.73
N LEU A 85 -0.83 17.44 -32.01
CA LEU A 85 -1.45 18.75 -32.28
C LEU A 85 -1.53 19.55 -30.97
N ALA A 86 -1.18 20.85 -31.02
CA ALA A 86 -1.27 21.73 -29.86
C ALA A 86 -2.71 21.83 -29.34
N ALA A 87 -2.88 21.94 -28.02
CA ALA A 87 -4.19 22.09 -27.40
C ALA A 87 -4.87 23.38 -27.90
N ILE A 88 -5.96 23.21 -28.66
CA ILE A 88 -6.84 24.30 -29.08
C ILE A 88 -8.05 24.27 -28.14
N SER A 89 -8.41 25.41 -27.56
CA SER A 89 -9.58 25.52 -26.70
C SER A 89 -10.86 25.35 -27.53
N ARG A 90 -11.37 24.12 -27.60
CA ARG A 90 -12.68 23.81 -28.18
C ARG A 90 -13.76 23.84 -27.10
N PRO A 91 -14.96 24.41 -27.38
CA PRO A 91 -16.10 24.33 -26.49
C PRO A 91 -16.49 22.86 -26.27
N VAL A 92 -17.14 22.59 -25.14
CA VAL A 92 -17.68 21.26 -24.82
C VAL A 92 -19.14 21.25 -25.26
N THR A 93 -19.49 20.35 -26.17
CA THR A 93 -20.82 20.22 -26.79
C THR A 93 -21.35 18.80 -26.60
N ALA A 94 -22.67 18.62 -26.66
CA ALA A 94 -23.32 17.29 -26.58
C ALA A 94 -22.89 16.40 -27.76
N ASP A 95 -22.80 16.98 -28.97
CA ASP A 95 -22.09 16.38 -30.10
C ASP A 95 -20.58 16.46 -29.88
N TYR A 96 -20.07 15.61 -28.99
CA TYR A 96 -18.67 15.62 -28.61
C TYR A 96 -17.78 15.24 -29.81
N GLY A 97 -16.62 15.89 -29.92
CA GLY A 97 -15.67 15.59 -30.99
C GLY A 97 -14.95 14.25 -30.80
N SER A 98 -14.20 13.81 -31.83
CA SER A 98 -13.45 12.55 -31.77
C SER A 98 -12.50 12.46 -30.55
N ASP A 99 -11.86 13.57 -30.17
CA ASP A 99 -10.95 13.61 -29.02
C ASP A 99 -11.71 13.51 -27.69
N ASP A 100 -12.86 14.15 -27.59
CA ASP A 100 -13.71 14.10 -26.40
C ASP A 100 -14.31 12.70 -26.23
N GLY A 101 -14.78 12.08 -27.31
CA GLY A 101 -15.23 10.67 -27.31
C GLY A 101 -14.15 9.72 -26.81
N ARG A 102 -12.87 9.97 -27.15
CA ARG A 102 -11.76 9.16 -26.65
C ARG A 102 -11.48 9.39 -25.16
N ILE A 103 -11.56 10.64 -24.69
CA ILE A 103 -11.47 10.96 -23.26
C ILE A 103 -12.58 10.25 -22.48
N ILE A 104 -13.82 10.33 -22.96
CA ILE A 104 -15.00 9.70 -22.36
C ILE A 104 -14.76 8.18 -22.21
N GLY A 105 -14.41 7.49 -23.30
CA GLY A 105 -14.22 6.03 -23.27
C GLY A 105 -13.08 5.58 -22.36
N LEU A 106 -11.94 6.29 -22.35
CA LEU A 106 -10.85 5.96 -21.44
C LEU A 106 -11.20 6.27 -19.97
N LYS A 107 -12.03 7.28 -19.72
CA LYS A 107 -12.46 7.62 -18.36
C LYS A 107 -13.51 6.68 -17.79
N GLN A 108 -14.44 6.22 -18.62
CA GLN A 108 -15.39 5.18 -18.24
C GLN A 108 -14.68 3.86 -17.90
N GLN A 109 -13.55 3.58 -18.56
CA GLN A 109 -12.68 2.43 -18.24
C GLN A 109 -11.82 2.61 -16.98
N GLY A 110 -11.91 3.76 -16.29
CA GLY A 110 -11.22 4.01 -15.02
C GLY A 110 -9.74 4.41 -15.15
N TYR A 111 -9.25 4.77 -16.34
CA TYR A 111 -7.85 5.17 -16.51
C TYR A 111 -7.51 6.52 -15.87
N SER A 112 -6.26 6.64 -15.38
CA SER A 112 -5.73 7.88 -14.78
C SER A 112 -5.58 9.01 -15.80
N ASP A 113 -5.64 10.27 -15.33
CA ASP A 113 -5.51 11.46 -16.20
C ASP A 113 -4.21 11.48 -17.01
N ASP A 114 -3.10 11.04 -16.39
CA ASP A 114 -1.80 10.92 -17.05
C ASP A 114 -1.82 9.90 -18.18
N TYR A 115 -2.44 8.74 -17.95
CA TYR A 115 -2.58 7.71 -18.97
C TYR A 115 -3.42 8.19 -20.15
N VAL A 116 -4.56 8.86 -19.87
CA VAL A 116 -5.42 9.42 -20.90
C VAL A 116 -4.65 10.43 -21.76
N ALA A 117 -3.93 11.36 -21.13
CA ALA A 117 -3.14 12.35 -21.86
C ALA A 117 -2.05 11.70 -22.74
N GLN A 118 -1.31 10.72 -22.21
CA GLN A 118 -0.30 9.98 -22.97
C GLN A 118 -0.89 9.19 -24.13
N LYS A 119 -2.05 8.56 -23.92
CA LYS A 119 -2.74 7.79 -24.95
C LYS A 119 -3.23 8.67 -26.10
N LEU A 120 -3.76 9.86 -25.79
CA LEU A 120 -4.15 10.85 -26.81
C LEU A 120 -2.95 11.31 -27.63
N ILE A 121 -1.80 11.55 -26.98
CA ILE A 121 -0.53 11.89 -27.66
C ILE A 121 -0.08 10.75 -28.57
N ALA A 122 -0.10 9.51 -28.07
CA ALA A 122 0.31 8.33 -28.84
C ALA A 122 -0.57 8.07 -30.07
N GLU A 123 -1.88 8.36 -29.96
CA GLU A 123 -2.84 8.26 -31.06
C GLU A 123 -2.76 9.46 -32.04
N GLY A 124 -1.85 10.41 -31.83
CA GLY A 124 -1.67 11.59 -32.68
C GLY A 124 -2.80 12.62 -32.54
N ARG A 125 -3.58 12.56 -31.46
CA ARG A 125 -4.68 13.48 -31.15
C ARG A 125 -4.17 14.77 -30.50
N MET A 126 -5.10 15.61 -30.04
CA MET A 126 -4.78 16.83 -29.32
C MET A 126 -4.00 16.52 -28.04
N ARG A 127 -2.89 17.25 -27.85
CA ARG A 127 -2.03 17.11 -26.67
C ARG A 127 -2.67 17.78 -25.46
N TYR A 128 -3.42 17.02 -24.68
CA TYR A 128 -3.93 17.49 -23.39
C TYR A 128 -2.85 17.46 -22.32
N VAL A 129 -2.91 18.43 -21.39
CA VAL A 129 -2.13 18.38 -20.15
C VAL A 129 -2.89 17.48 -19.18
N PRO A 130 -2.25 16.51 -18.50
CA PRO A 130 -2.95 15.57 -17.62
C PRO A 130 -3.94 16.25 -16.65
N LYS A 131 -3.50 17.30 -15.95
CA LYS A 131 -4.34 18.10 -15.02
C LYS A 131 -5.60 18.70 -15.63
N THR A 132 -5.66 18.85 -16.96
CA THR A 132 -6.81 19.42 -17.68
C THR A 132 -7.80 18.37 -18.16
N VAL A 133 -7.38 17.09 -18.19
CA VAL A 133 -8.23 15.98 -18.65
C VAL A 133 -9.40 15.79 -17.70
N GLY A 134 -9.16 15.70 -16.38
CA GLY A 134 -10.22 15.56 -15.38
C GLY A 134 -11.25 16.69 -15.44
N SER A 135 -10.80 17.95 -15.47
CA SER A 135 -11.69 19.11 -15.60
C SER A 135 -12.49 19.11 -16.91
N ARG A 136 -11.91 18.65 -18.03
CA ARG A 136 -12.62 18.52 -19.31
C ARG A 136 -13.65 17.38 -19.27
N TRP A 137 -13.30 16.24 -18.70
CA TRP A 137 -14.19 15.10 -18.49
C TRP A 137 -15.42 15.47 -17.65
N LEU A 138 -15.24 16.18 -16.53
CA LEU A 138 -16.36 16.63 -15.69
C LEU A 138 -17.34 17.53 -16.45
N ARG A 139 -16.81 18.45 -17.28
CA ARG A 139 -17.65 19.30 -18.13
C ARG A 139 -18.37 18.51 -19.21
N LEU A 140 -17.71 17.52 -19.82
CA LEU A 140 -18.34 16.62 -20.79
C LEU A 140 -19.47 15.83 -20.13
N ARG A 141 -19.22 15.25 -18.95
CA ARG A 141 -20.22 14.50 -18.18
C ARG A 141 -21.45 15.36 -17.90
N LYS A 142 -21.29 16.60 -17.43
CA LYS A 142 -22.40 17.52 -17.16
C LYS A 142 -23.20 17.90 -18.42
N VAL A 143 -22.54 17.99 -19.58
CA VAL A 143 -23.23 18.28 -20.84
C VAL A 143 -23.98 17.06 -21.35
N LEU A 144 -23.41 15.86 -21.20
CA LEU A 144 -24.06 14.59 -21.55
C LEU A 144 -25.24 14.28 -20.64
N GLU A 145 -25.08 14.47 -19.33
CA GLU A 145 -26.14 14.32 -18.33
C GLU A 145 -27.32 15.25 -18.66
N ARG A 146 -27.07 16.54 -18.90
CA ARG A 146 -28.15 17.47 -19.32
C ARG A 146 -28.82 17.03 -20.62
N ALA A 147 -28.06 16.55 -21.60
CA ALA A 147 -28.63 16.11 -22.87
C ALA A 147 -29.49 14.84 -22.69
N GLU A 148 -29.13 13.97 -21.74
CA GLU A 148 -29.92 12.80 -21.38
C GLU A 148 -31.17 13.20 -20.58
N ASP A 149 -31.05 14.14 -19.64
CA ASP A 149 -32.19 14.70 -18.91
C ASP A 149 -33.21 15.32 -19.89
N GLU A 150 -32.73 16.11 -20.86
CA GLU A 150 -33.58 16.65 -21.93
C GLU A 150 -34.24 15.54 -22.77
N ARG A 151 -33.52 14.42 -23.02
CA ARG A 151 -34.06 13.26 -23.74
C ARG A 151 -35.14 12.52 -22.95
N LEU A 152 -34.99 12.42 -21.64
CA LEU A 152 -35.98 11.84 -20.73
C LEU A 152 -37.20 12.77 -20.59
N ASP A 153 -36.99 14.08 -20.46
CA ASP A 153 -38.05 15.08 -20.37
C ASP A 153 -38.88 15.17 -21.66
N ASP A 154 -38.25 14.99 -22.82
CA ASP A 154 -38.92 14.92 -24.13
C ASP A 154 -39.64 13.57 -24.37
N GLU A 155 -39.68 12.67 -23.37
CA GLU A 155 -40.21 11.30 -23.45
C GLU A 155 -39.58 10.47 -24.60
N MET A 156 -38.38 10.86 -25.06
CA MET A 156 -37.65 10.15 -26.11
C MET A 156 -36.95 8.90 -25.56
N THR A 157 -36.93 8.72 -24.25
CA THR A 157 -36.44 7.53 -23.54
C THR A 157 -37.35 7.25 -22.36
N ASP A 158 -37.66 5.98 -22.15
CA ASP A 158 -38.56 5.50 -21.12
C ASP A 158 -37.80 4.59 -20.17
N TRP A 159 -38.31 4.44 -18.94
CA TRP A 159 -37.74 3.55 -17.93
C TRP A 159 -37.95 2.10 -18.34
N HIS A 160 -36.91 1.28 -18.24
CA HIS A 160 -36.96 -0.13 -18.60
C HIS A 160 -37.38 -1.01 -17.42
N VAL A 161 -37.95 -2.18 -17.73
CA VAL A 161 -38.35 -3.17 -16.72
C VAL A 161 -37.13 -3.62 -15.92
N GLY A 162 -37.19 -3.45 -14.60
CA GLY A 162 -36.11 -3.78 -13.66
C GLY A 162 -35.25 -2.59 -13.26
N GLU A 163 -35.35 -1.44 -13.95
CA GLU A 163 -34.69 -0.20 -13.51
C GLU A 163 -35.35 0.37 -12.25
N ASP A 164 -36.67 0.25 -12.11
CA ASP A 164 -37.40 0.63 -10.89
C ASP A 164 -36.93 -0.13 -9.65
N ASP A 165 -36.74 -1.46 -9.77
CA ASP A 165 -36.25 -2.29 -8.66
C ASP A 165 -34.83 -1.89 -8.25
N GLU A 166 -34.00 -1.49 -9.20
CA GLU A 166 -32.63 -1.03 -8.93
C GLU A 166 -32.62 0.41 -8.38
N LEU A 167 -33.54 1.26 -8.83
CA LEU A 167 -33.75 2.61 -8.30
C LEU A 167 -34.17 2.54 -6.83
N ASP A 168 -35.11 1.67 -6.47
CA ASP A 168 -35.54 1.48 -5.08
C ASP A 168 -34.37 1.01 -4.19
N LYS A 169 -33.59 0.02 -4.64
CA LYS A 169 -32.38 -0.42 -3.91
C LYS A 169 -31.36 0.71 -3.75
N ALA A 170 -31.12 1.49 -4.81
CA ALA A 170 -30.20 2.61 -4.77
C ALA A 170 -30.67 3.70 -3.81
N TYR A 171 -31.98 4.00 -3.81
CA TYR A 171 -32.60 4.94 -2.89
C TYR A 171 -32.47 4.48 -1.43
N GLU A 172 -32.83 3.23 -1.13
CA GLU A 172 -32.73 2.67 0.22
C GLU A 172 -31.27 2.73 0.73
N ALA A 173 -30.31 2.34 -0.10
CA ALA A 173 -28.89 2.38 0.26
C ALA A 173 -28.37 3.81 0.55
N VAL A 174 -28.88 4.83 -0.15
CA VAL A 174 -28.51 6.23 0.10
C VAL A 174 -29.25 6.79 1.32
N ASP A 175 -30.53 6.50 1.47
CA ASP A 175 -31.34 6.93 2.60
C ASP A 175 -30.80 6.37 3.93
N GLU A 176 -30.32 5.12 3.95
CA GLU A 176 -29.63 4.56 5.11
C GLU A 176 -28.37 5.36 5.51
N LYS A 177 -27.54 5.75 4.53
CA LYS A 177 -26.34 6.57 4.78
C LYS A 177 -26.71 7.93 5.34
N ILE A 178 -27.69 8.59 4.72
CA ILE A 178 -28.19 9.90 5.17
C ILE A 178 -28.79 9.79 6.59
N LYS A 179 -29.54 8.73 6.90
CA LYS A 179 -30.07 8.50 8.26
C LYS A 179 -28.95 8.37 9.30
N VAL A 180 -27.83 7.74 8.96
CA VAL A 180 -26.65 7.66 9.84
C VAL A 180 -26.04 9.05 10.05
N GLU A 181 -25.89 9.85 8.99
CA GLU A 181 -25.37 11.22 9.06
C GLU A 181 -26.29 12.14 9.87
N ILE A 182 -27.61 12.08 9.67
CA ILE A 182 -28.58 12.82 10.47
C ILE A 182 -28.43 12.49 11.96
N LYS A 183 -28.27 11.19 12.32
CA LYS A 183 -28.02 10.80 13.71
C LYS A 183 -26.69 11.37 14.24
N LYS A 184 -25.63 11.39 13.44
CA LYS A 184 -24.34 12.01 13.81
C LYS A 184 -24.48 13.52 14.02
N LEU A 185 -25.14 14.23 13.12
CA LEU A 185 -25.41 15.67 13.22
C LEU A 185 -26.27 15.98 14.44
N GLN A 186 -27.32 15.20 14.71
CA GLN A 186 -28.11 15.34 15.94
C GLN A 186 -27.26 15.14 17.20
N LYS A 187 -26.37 14.14 17.23
CA LYS A 187 -25.43 13.95 18.34
C LYS A 187 -24.50 15.17 18.48
N LYS A 188 -23.95 15.71 17.38
CA LYS A 188 -23.11 16.93 17.38
C LYS A 188 -23.88 18.13 17.91
N MET A 189 -25.09 18.38 17.43
CA MET A 189 -25.98 19.44 17.92
C MET A 189 -26.19 19.36 19.44
N TRP A 190 -26.47 18.17 20.00
CA TRP A 190 -26.68 18.03 21.45
C TRP A 190 -25.39 18.17 22.27
N ARG A 191 -24.21 17.86 21.69
CA ARG A 191 -22.91 18.18 22.30
C ARG A 191 -22.72 19.69 22.41
N GLU A 192 -22.97 20.43 21.33
CA GLU A 192 -22.90 21.89 21.32
C GLU A 192 -23.87 22.53 22.32
N VAL A 193 -25.11 22.03 22.40
CA VAL A 193 -26.08 22.48 23.40
C VAL A 193 -25.55 22.28 24.82
N ALA A 194 -24.92 21.14 25.11
CA ALA A 194 -24.34 20.87 26.42
C ALA A 194 -23.15 21.79 26.74
N ILE A 195 -22.29 22.08 25.76
CA ILE A 195 -21.17 23.03 25.89
C ILE A 195 -21.72 24.44 26.18
N ASN A 196 -22.67 24.92 25.37
CA ASN A 196 -23.27 26.24 25.55
C ASN A 196 -23.97 26.38 26.92
N LEU A 197 -24.64 25.33 27.40
CA LEU A 197 -25.20 25.29 28.75
C LEU A 197 -24.11 25.34 29.83
N ALA A 198 -23.02 24.61 29.64
CA ALA A 198 -21.91 24.60 30.59
C ALA A 198 -21.22 25.97 30.71
N GLU A 199 -21.10 26.69 29.60
CA GLU A 199 -20.60 28.07 29.55
C GLU A 199 -21.54 29.03 30.29
N ARG A 200 -22.84 28.97 30.01
CA ARG A 200 -23.83 29.85 30.68
C ARG A 200 -23.90 29.64 32.19
N PHE A 201 -23.79 28.39 32.65
CA PHE A 201 -23.87 28.05 34.07
C PHE A 201 -22.51 27.94 34.78
N ASN A 202 -21.39 28.10 34.05
CA ASN A 202 -20.03 27.87 34.51
C ASN A 202 -19.84 26.49 35.19
N LYS A 203 -20.59 25.47 34.75
CA LYS A 203 -20.61 24.13 35.36
C LYS A 203 -20.79 23.04 34.30
N LYS A 204 -19.80 22.15 34.18
CA LYS A 204 -19.81 21.00 33.28
C LYS A 204 -20.58 19.79 33.85
N LYS A 205 -21.81 20.01 34.33
CA LYS A 205 -22.63 18.95 34.95
C LYS A 205 -23.49 18.17 33.96
N TYR A 206 -23.90 18.82 32.87
CA TYR A 206 -24.88 18.28 31.94
C TYR A 206 -24.19 17.67 30.71
N THR A 207 -24.48 16.41 30.42
CA THR A 207 -24.01 15.72 29.21
C THR A 207 -25.00 15.94 28.07
N ALA A 208 -24.55 15.77 26.82
CA ALA A 208 -25.39 15.90 25.62
C ALA A 208 -26.69 15.06 25.72
N ARG A 209 -26.57 13.82 26.18
CA ARG A 209 -27.71 12.92 26.40
C ARG A 209 -28.69 13.45 27.46
N ALA A 210 -28.17 13.96 28.58
CA ALA A 210 -29.01 14.52 29.64
C ALA A 210 -29.76 15.79 29.18
N CYS A 211 -29.11 16.61 28.34
CA CYS A 211 -29.73 17.78 27.73
C CYS A 211 -30.86 17.37 26.77
N LYS A 212 -30.62 16.38 25.90
CA LYS A 212 -31.62 15.82 24.99
C LYS A 212 -32.84 15.27 25.73
N GLU A 213 -32.63 14.32 26.65
CA GLU A 213 -33.72 13.68 27.42
C GLU A 213 -34.54 14.72 28.21
N ARG A 214 -33.88 15.75 28.75
CA ARG A 214 -34.58 16.82 29.48
C ARG A 214 -35.39 17.71 28.54
N PHE A 215 -34.86 18.07 27.38
CA PHE A 215 -35.56 18.88 26.40
C PHE A 215 -36.80 18.16 25.86
N GLU A 216 -36.63 16.91 25.44
CA GLU A 216 -37.72 16.05 24.96
C GLU A 216 -38.79 15.86 26.04
N GLY A 217 -38.39 15.53 27.27
CA GLY A 217 -39.34 15.39 28.38
C GLY A 217 -40.09 16.68 28.71
N VAL A 218 -39.46 17.86 28.56
CA VAL A 218 -40.14 19.15 28.77
C VAL A 218 -41.13 19.42 27.65
N ARG A 219 -40.75 19.16 26.40
CA ARG A 219 -41.64 19.32 25.24
C ARG A 219 -42.85 18.40 25.31
N ASP A 220 -42.64 17.16 25.72
CA ASP A 220 -43.67 16.12 25.79
C ASP A 220 -44.47 16.18 27.12
N GLY A 221 -44.08 17.06 28.06
CA GLY A 221 -44.73 17.22 29.36
C GLY A 221 -44.48 16.11 30.37
N THR A 222 -43.59 15.16 30.07
CA THR A 222 -43.25 14.01 30.93
C THR A 222 -42.07 14.29 31.88
N ALA A 223 -41.38 15.43 31.71
CA ALA A 223 -40.24 15.78 32.54
C ALA A 223 -40.63 16.01 34.01
N LEU A 224 -39.83 15.44 34.91
CA LEU A 224 -39.93 15.73 36.33
C LEU A 224 -39.70 17.23 36.59
N LYS A 225 -40.53 17.80 37.47
CA LYS A 225 -40.39 19.19 37.92
C LYS A 225 -39.00 19.45 38.50
N PRO A 226 -38.46 20.68 38.46
CA PRO A 226 -37.24 21.03 39.20
C PRO A 226 -37.31 20.64 40.68
N LEU A 227 -36.18 20.26 41.30
CA LEU A 227 -36.12 19.75 42.68
C LEU A 227 -36.74 20.70 43.70
N GLU A 228 -36.57 22.00 43.50
CA GLU A 228 -37.05 23.06 44.40
C GLU A 228 -38.58 23.25 44.34
N LEU A 229 -39.21 22.80 43.25
CA LEU A 229 -40.64 22.97 43.01
C LEU A 229 -41.44 21.69 43.24
N ASP A 230 -40.78 20.58 43.60
CA ASP A 230 -41.45 19.31 43.85
C ASP A 230 -41.85 19.19 45.33
N SER A 231 -43.13 18.95 45.57
CA SER A 231 -43.71 18.82 46.92
C SER A 231 -43.42 17.45 47.54
N ASP A 232 -43.22 16.41 46.73
CA ASP A 232 -42.91 15.05 47.19
C ASP A 232 -41.43 14.70 46.99
N GLN A 233 -40.62 15.08 47.99
CA GLN A 233 -39.19 14.79 47.98
C GLN A 233 -38.87 13.31 48.26
N GLU A 234 -39.74 12.59 48.98
CA GLU A 234 -39.52 11.20 49.37
C GLU A 234 -39.77 10.24 48.21
N GLY A 235 -40.88 10.43 47.47
CA GLY A 235 -41.15 9.67 46.25
C GLY A 235 -40.05 9.86 45.21
N ARG A 236 -39.51 11.07 45.07
CA ARG A 236 -38.39 11.35 44.18
C ARG A 236 -37.09 10.65 44.58
N LYS A 237 -36.80 10.53 45.89
CA LYS A 237 -35.63 9.76 46.36
C LYS A 237 -35.75 8.28 45.99
N ARG A 238 -36.91 7.66 46.19
CA ARG A 238 -37.16 6.26 45.80
C ARG A 238 -37.01 6.04 44.28
N LEU A 239 -37.55 6.95 43.46
CA LEU A 239 -37.38 6.91 42.00
C LEU A 239 -35.92 7.11 41.55
N ARG A 240 -35.10 7.77 42.36
CA ARG A 240 -33.68 7.94 42.09
C ARG A 240 -32.89 6.69 42.50
N GLU A 241 -33.20 6.11 43.65
CA GLU A 241 -32.58 4.88 44.15
C GLU A 241 -32.81 3.71 43.18
N THR A 242 -34.07 3.49 42.76
CA THR A 242 -34.42 2.51 41.71
C THR A 242 -33.64 2.71 40.42
N ARG A 243 -33.56 3.95 39.90
CA ARG A 243 -32.74 4.26 38.71
C ARG A 243 -31.25 4.01 38.91
N ILE A 244 -30.72 4.28 40.11
CA ILE A 244 -29.31 4.01 40.45
C ILE A 244 -29.07 2.50 40.51
N GLU A 245 -29.98 1.73 41.10
CA GLU A 245 -29.91 0.28 41.17
C GLU A 245 -29.97 -0.37 39.78
N GLU A 246 -30.90 0.07 38.93
CA GLU A 246 -31.00 -0.36 37.53
C GLU A 246 -29.73 -0.02 36.74
N ALA A 247 -29.21 1.21 36.87
CA ALA A 247 -27.98 1.61 36.20
C ALA A 247 -26.76 0.81 36.70
N LYS A 248 -26.72 0.47 38.00
CA LYS A 248 -25.69 -0.40 38.59
C LYS A 248 -25.79 -1.82 38.03
N LYS A 249 -27.01 -2.36 37.92
CA LYS A 249 -27.27 -3.67 37.31
C LYS A 249 -26.82 -3.70 35.85
N ARG A 250 -27.24 -2.73 35.04
CA ARG A 250 -26.84 -2.62 33.62
C ARG A 250 -25.33 -2.49 33.45
N ARG A 251 -24.65 -1.75 34.33
CA ARG A 251 -23.17 -1.65 34.31
C ARG A 251 -22.52 -2.99 34.67
N ALA A 252 -23.08 -3.74 35.63
CA ALA A 252 -22.58 -5.06 35.98
C ALA A 252 -22.78 -6.07 34.85
N GLU A 253 -23.92 -6.04 34.16
CA GLU A 253 -24.22 -6.89 32.99
C GLU A 253 -23.25 -6.61 31.84
N ARG A 254 -23.06 -5.34 31.45
CA ARG A 254 -22.07 -4.99 30.41
C ARG A 254 -20.64 -5.37 30.77
N ALA A 255 -20.25 -5.19 32.04
CA ALA A 255 -18.92 -5.61 32.49
C ALA A 255 -18.76 -7.14 32.43
N ALA A 256 -19.81 -7.90 32.76
CA ALA A 256 -19.78 -9.36 32.65
C ALA A 256 -19.75 -9.83 31.18
N GLU A 257 -20.49 -9.17 30.29
CA GLU A 257 -20.49 -9.47 28.86
C GLU A 257 -19.14 -9.15 28.20
N ALA A 258 -18.57 -7.98 28.50
CA ALA A 258 -17.23 -7.62 28.03
C ALA A 258 -16.16 -8.63 28.51
N GLN A 259 -16.26 -9.09 29.76
CA GLN A 259 -15.37 -10.14 30.28
C GLN A 259 -15.53 -11.46 29.52
N ARG A 260 -16.77 -11.86 29.19
CA ARG A 260 -17.02 -13.07 28.40
C ARG A 260 -16.45 -12.96 26.98
N LEU A 261 -16.61 -11.82 26.31
CA LEU A 261 -16.07 -11.59 24.97
C LEU A 261 -14.53 -11.56 24.98
N ASP A 262 -13.91 -10.94 25.99
CA ASP A 262 -12.46 -10.93 26.14
C ASP A 262 -11.90 -12.33 26.43
N GLU A 263 -12.57 -13.13 27.25
CA GLU A 263 -12.22 -14.52 27.50
C GLU A 263 -12.33 -15.37 26.22
N GLU A 264 -13.41 -15.22 25.44
CA GLU A 264 -13.59 -15.91 24.16
C GLU A 264 -12.52 -15.50 23.14
N ARG A 265 -12.26 -14.19 23.01
CA ARG A 265 -11.20 -13.66 22.14
C ARG A 265 -9.83 -14.17 22.54
N LYS A 266 -9.57 -14.31 23.84
CA LYS A 266 -8.32 -14.89 24.37
C LYS A 266 -8.21 -16.38 24.02
N ARG A 267 -9.28 -17.16 24.18
CA ARG A 267 -9.32 -18.58 23.81
C ARG A 267 -9.07 -18.79 22.32
N LEU A 268 -9.69 -17.97 21.46
CA LEU A 268 -9.48 -18.03 20.01
C LEU A 268 -8.03 -17.70 19.62
N ARG A 269 -7.39 -16.74 20.30
CA ARG A 269 -5.97 -16.41 20.09
C ARG A 269 -5.05 -17.55 20.54
N GLU A 270 -5.33 -18.16 21.69
CA GLU A 270 -4.56 -19.31 22.20
C GLU A 270 -4.70 -20.54 21.27
N GLU A 271 -5.90 -20.82 20.76
CA GLU A 271 -6.14 -21.89 19.79
C GLU A 271 -5.39 -21.66 18.48
N LYS A 272 -5.49 -20.44 17.92
CA LYS A 272 -4.76 -20.07 16.70
C LYS A 272 -3.24 -20.15 16.87
N GLN A 273 -2.74 -19.81 18.05
CA GLN A 273 -1.31 -19.94 18.37
C GLN A 273 -0.89 -21.41 18.50
N ALA A 274 -1.71 -22.25 19.14
CA ALA A 274 -1.47 -23.68 19.23
C ALA A 274 -1.47 -24.35 17.83
N GLU A 275 -2.40 -23.98 16.96
CA GLU A 275 -2.47 -24.46 15.59
C GLU A 275 -1.22 -24.05 14.76
N ALA A 276 -0.78 -22.79 14.90
CA ALA A 276 0.43 -22.31 14.25
C ALA A 276 1.67 -23.08 14.70
N ASN A 277 1.82 -23.30 16.02
CA ASN A 277 2.93 -24.07 16.58
C ASN A 277 2.90 -25.54 16.12
N ALA A 278 1.71 -26.14 16.02
CA ALA A 278 1.55 -27.51 15.52
C ALA A 278 1.97 -27.64 14.05
N LYS A 279 1.56 -26.68 13.19
CA LYS A 279 1.98 -26.63 11.78
C LYS A 279 3.49 -26.41 11.62
N GLU A 280 4.11 -25.62 12.51
CA GLU A 280 5.55 -25.41 12.51
C GLU A 280 6.32 -26.69 12.88
N MET A 281 5.88 -27.39 13.92
CA MET A 281 6.46 -28.68 14.30
C MET A 281 6.31 -29.73 13.19
N GLU A 282 5.17 -29.77 12.50
CA GLU A 282 4.97 -30.66 11.36
C GLU A 282 5.93 -30.34 10.20
N ARG A 283 6.15 -29.05 9.91
CA ARG A 283 7.13 -28.62 8.90
C ARG A 283 8.54 -29.07 9.25
N LEU A 284 8.96 -28.92 10.51
CA LEU A 284 10.27 -29.35 10.99
C LEU A 284 10.46 -30.87 10.88
N VAL A 285 9.42 -31.66 11.19
CA VAL A 285 9.46 -33.13 11.03
C VAL A 285 9.59 -33.49 9.55
N LYS A 286 8.81 -32.86 8.65
CA LYS A 286 8.88 -33.12 7.21
C LYS A 286 10.23 -32.73 6.60
N THR A 287 10.85 -31.63 7.04
CA THR A 287 12.19 -31.26 6.56
C THR A 287 13.25 -32.25 7.03
N SER A 288 13.19 -32.67 8.30
CA SER A 288 14.10 -33.69 8.84
C SER A 288 13.97 -35.03 8.11
N GLN A 289 12.75 -35.49 7.82
CA GLN A 289 12.52 -36.71 7.05
C GLN A 289 13.06 -36.60 5.62
N LYS A 290 12.86 -35.46 4.93
CA LYS A 290 13.42 -35.22 3.59
C LYS A 290 14.94 -35.22 3.58
N GLU A 291 15.57 -34.68 4.62
CA GLU A 291 17.03 -34.69 4.76
C GLU A 291 17.56 -36.11 4.97
N GLN A 292 16.91 -36.93 5.81
CA GLN A 292 17.26 -38.33 6.00
C GLN A 292 17.15 -39.14 4.69
N VAL A 293 16.06 -38.97 3.94
CA VAL A 293 15.89 -39.63 2.64
C VAL A 293 16.97 -39.21 1.64
N LYS A 294 17.30 -37.91 1.56
CA LYS A 294 18.37 -37.40 0.69
C LYS A 294 19.74 -37.97 1.06
N GLU A 295 20.02 -38.12 2.36
CA GLU A 295 21.27 -38.71 2.85
C GLU A 295 21.38 -40.19 2.47
N GLU A 296 20.28 -40.95 2.63
CA GLU A 296 20.22 -42.35 2.21
C GLU A 296 20.37 -42.50 0.69
N GLU A 297 19.72 -41.66 -0.11
CA GLU A 297 19.90 -41.65 -1.57
C GLU A 297 21.34 -41.36 -1.97
N ARG A 298 22.03 -40.44 -1.29
CA ARG A 298 23.45 -40.16 -1.52
C ARG A 298 24.31 -41.38 -1.19
N ARG A 299 24.02 -42.08 -0.10
CA ARG A 299 24.72 -43.32 0.28
C ARG A 299 24.55 -44.41 -0.78
N VAL A 300 23.32 -44.65 -1.25
CA VAL A 300 23.03 -45.64 -2.30
C VAL A 300 23.71 -45.26 -3.63
N LYS A 301 23.77 -43.96 -3.98
CA LYS A 301 24.47 -43.51 -5.19
C LYS A 301 25.97 -43.77 -5.12
N LEU A 302 26.60 -43.56 -3.97
CA LEU A 302 28.02 -43.86 -3.77
C LEU A 302 28.29 -45.36 -3.89
N GLU A 303 27.47 -46.20 -3.25
CA GLU A 303 27.58 -47.66 -3.34
C GLU A 303 27.44 -48.17 -4.78
N LYS A 304 26.46 -47.65 -5.54
CA LYS A 304 26.29 -47.96 -6.96
C LYS A 304 27.50 -47.53 -7.81
N LYS A 305 28.14 -46.41 -7.47
CA LYS A 305 29.34 -45.94 -8.17
C LYS A 305 30.52 -46.88 -7.91
N GLU A 306 30.74 -47.25 -6.66
CA GLU A 306 31.78 -48.21 -6.28
C GLU A 306 31.58 -49.58 -6.95
N GLU A 307 30.34 -50.05 -7.05
CA GLU A 307 30.02 -51.30 -7.76
C GLU A 307 30.31 -51.19 -9.27
N LYS A 308 29.94 -50.07 -9.91
CA LYS A 308 30.27 -49.83 -11.32
C LYS A 308 31.79 -49.77 -11.55
N ASP A 309 32.54 -49.16 -10.65
CA ASP A 309 34.00 -49.08 -10.75
C ASP A 309 34.63 -50.48 -10.56
N ARG A 310 34.13 -51.28 -9.60
CA ARG A 310 34.52 -52.70 -9.46
C ARG A 310 34.25 -53.52 -10.72
N GLN A 311 33.10 -53.33 -11.36
CA GLN A 311 32.78 -54.00 -12.63
C GLN A 311 33.70 -53.57 -13.77
N ARG A 312 34.04 -52.28 -13.86
CA ARG A 312 35.00 -51.76 -14.85
C ARG A 312 36.37 -52.37 -14.66
N ASP A 313 36.84 -52.47 -13.42
CA ASP A 313 38.15 -53.05 -13.14
C ASP A 313 38.17 -54.57 -13.36
N ALA A 314 37.08 -55.28 -13.06
CA ALA A 314 36.91 -56.69 -13.44
C ALA A 314 36.96 -56.88 -14.97
N ARG A 315 36.27 -56.03 -15.75
CA ARG A 315 36.32 -56.07 -17.23
C ARG A 315 37.73 -55.83 -17.77
N LYS A 316 38.47 -54.87 -17.19
CA LYS A 316 39.87 -54.63 -17.56
C LYS A 316 40.76 -55.84 -17.25
N ALA A 317 40.56 -56.49 -16.11
CA ALA A 317 41.32 -57.70 -15.76
C ALA A 317 41.07 -58.84 -16.74
N VAL A 318 39.81 -59.07 -17.14
CA VAL A 318 39.45 -60.07 -18.18
C VAL A 318 40.08 -59.70 -19.52
N ALA A 319 40.01 -58.44 -19.94
CA ALA A 319 40.64 -57.98 -21.17
C ALA A 319 42.17 -58.13 -21.17
N GLN A 320 42.82 -57.94 -20.02
CA GLN A 320 44.26 -58.19 -19.88
C GLN A 320 44.60 -59.66 -20.00
N GLN A 321 43.80 -60.56 -19.40
CA GLN A 321 43.98 -62.00 -19.58
C GLN A 321 43.84 -62.42 -21.05
N TRP A 322 42.83 -61.87 -21.74
CA TRP A 322 42.65 -62.10 -23.17
C TRP A 322 43.84 -61.65 -24.01
N ARG A 323 44.40 -60.47 -23.72
CA ARG A 323 45.62 -59.97 -24.40
C ARG A 323 46.83 -60.88 -24.18
N LEU A 324 47.03 -61.35 -22.95
CA LEU A 324 48.11 -62.29 -22.63
C LEU A 324 47.92 -63.61 -23.38
N GLU A 325 46.68 -64.10 -23.50
CA GLU A 325 46.37 -65.31 -24.28
C GLU A 325 46.62 -65.11 -25.78
N GLU A 326 46.23 -63.96 -26.34
CA GLU A 326 46.52 -63.61 -27.73
C GLU A 326 48.04 -63.52 -28.01
N GLU A 327 48.80 -62.90 -27.11
CA GLU A 327 50.26 -62.81 -27.22
C GLU A 327 50.89 -64.20 -27.15
N TRP A 328 50.45 -65.04 -26.22
CA TRP A 328 50.89 -66.44 -26.14
C TRP A 328 50.55 -67.23 -27.41
N ARG A 329 49.34 -67.07 -27.97
CA ARG A 329 48.95 -67.69 -29.25
C ARG A 329 49.79 -67.19 -30.42
N LYS A 330 50.15 -65.90 -30.45
CA LYS A 330 51.06 -65.33 -31.47
C LYS A 330 52.48 -65.87 -31.33
N GLU A 331 52.99 -66.00 -30.11
CA GLU A 331 54.29 -66.63 -29.86
C GLU A 331 54.31 -68.10 -30.26
N LEU A 332 53.22 -68.84 -29.96
CA LEU A 332 53.07 -70.23 -30.38
C LEU A 332 53.10 -70.36 -31.91
N ARG A 333 52.38 -69.48 -32.63
CA ARG A 333 52.43 -69.40 -34.10
C ARG A 333 53.82 -69.08 -34.62
N LYS A 334 54.52 -68.10 -34.05
CA LYS A 334 55.91 -67.78 -34.44
C LYS A 334 56.85 -68.98 -34.25
N LYS A 335 56.76 -69.68 -33.11
CA LYS A 335 57.56 -70.90 -32.87
C LYS A 335 57.21 -72.02 -33.86
N GLN A 336 55.94 -72.17 -34.22
CA GLN A 336 55.52 -73.10 -35.26
C GLN A 336 56.10 -72.72 -36.63
N GLU A 337 56.05 -71.45 -37.01
CA GLU A 337 56.65 -70.93 -38.25
C GLU A 337 58.18 -71.15 -38.28
N GLU A 338 58.86 -70.91 -37.16
CA GLU A 338 60.30 -71.13 -37.02
C GLU A 338 60.66 -72.61 -37.17
N LEU A 339 59.94 -73.50 -36.48
CA LEU A 339 60.12 -74.95 -36.62
C LEU A 339 59.87 -75.42 -38.05
N TYR A 340 58.79 -74.95 -38.70
CA TYR A 340 58.47 -75.29 -40.07
C TYR A 340 59.57 -74.82 -41.05
N THR A 341 60.07 -73.60 -40.84
CA THR A 341 61.15 -73.03 -41.64
C THR A 341 62.44 -73.83 -41.48
N GLN A 342 62.80 -74.23 -40.25
CA GLN A 342 63.96 -75.07 -39.99
C GLN A 342 63.84 -76.46 -40.65
N LEU A 343 62.66 -77.06 -40.67
CA LEU A 343 62.45 -78.40 -41.21
C LEU A 343 62.42 -78.45 -42.74
N THR A 344 61.87 -77.41 -43.39
CA THR A 344 61.57 -77.43 -44.83
C THR A 344 62.42 -76.46 -45.67
N GLY A 345 63.18 -75.56 -45.03
CA GLY A 345 64.00 -74.55 -45.69
C GLY A 345 63.20 -73.47 -46.45
N LYS A 346 61.86 -73.47 -46.31
CA LYS A 346 60.94 -72.53 -46.98
C LYS A 346 60.10 -71.82 -45.93
N ARG A 347 59.85 -70.52 -46.13
CA ARG A 347 58.99 -69.72 -45.27
C ARG A 347 57.55 -70.25 -45.36
N MET A 348 56.92 -70.53 -44.22
CA MET A 348 55.54 -71.02 -44.14
C MET A 348 54.61 -70.00 -44.81
N LYS A 349 53.96 -70.38 -45.93
CA LYS A 349 52.95 -69.55 -46.57
C LYS A 349 51.64 -69.79 -45.82
N ILE A 350 51.30 -68.86 -44.94
CA ILE A 350 49.96 -68.81 -44.36
C ILE A 350 49.12 -68.06 -45.39
N ASP A 351 48.25 -68.77 -46.08
CA ASP A 351 47.25 -68.14 -46.93
C ASP A 351 46.33 -67.30 -46.02
N PRO A 352 46.21 -65.98 -46.23
CA PRO A 352 45.43 -65.10 -45.35
C PRO A 352 43.92 -65.33 -45.43
N ASP A 353 43.47 -66.27 -46.28
CA ASP A 353 42.07 -66.58 -46.56
C ASP A 353 41.66 -68.01 -46.13
N ALA A 354 42.55 -68.73 -45.43
CA ALA A 354 42.18 -69.96 -44.74
C ALA A 354 41.71 -69.62 -43.32
N THR A 355 40.50 -69.07 -43.21
CA THR A 355 39.75 -69.14 -41.95
C THR A 355 39.58 -70.63 -41.61
N PRO A 356 39.90 -71.08 -40.39
CA PRO A 356 39.48 -72.41 -39.97
C PRO A 356 37.95 -72.43 -40.05
N ASP A 357 37.40 -73.44 -40.73
CA ASP A 357 35.99 -73.81 -40.64
C ASP A 357 35.67 -74.07 -39.16
N ASP A 358 35.22 -73.02 -38.47
CA ASP A 358 34.63 -73.12 -37.15
C ASP A 358 33.13 -73.31 -37.34
N ASP A 359 32.78 -74.56 -37.68
CA ASP A 359 31.46 -75.13 -37.46
C ASP A 359 31.18 -75.17 -35.94
N SER A 360 30.94 -74.00 -35.37
CA SER A 360 30.22 -73.84 -34.11
C SER A 360 29.28 -72.63 -34.21
N ALA A 361 28.41 -72.71 -35.21
CA ALA A 361 27.05 -72.24 -35.07
C ALA A 361 26.47 -72.80 -33.76
N LEU A 362 26.30 -71.95 -32.74
CA LEU A 362 25.18 -71.95 -31.80
C LEU A 362 25.30 -70.73 -30.86
N GLY A 363 24.49 -69.71 -31.13
CA GLY A 363 23.89 -68.89 -30.07
C GLY A 363 24.68 -67.70 -29.54
N ALA A 364 25.03 -66.73 -30.40
CA ALA A 364 25.18 -65.35 -29.96
C ALA A 364 24.09 -64.53 -30.66
N SER A 365 22.90 -64.54 -30.05
CA SER A 365 21.91 -63.52 -30.33
C SER A 365 22.53 -62.18 -29.97
N ASP A 366 22.91 -61.45 -31.01
CA ASP A 366 23.17 -60.03 -31.01
C ASP A 366 21.89 -59.33 -30.50
N MET A 367 21.78 -59.24 -29.18
CA MET A 367 20.89 -58.28 -28.56
C MET A 367 21.63 -56.95 -28.60
N ASP A 368 21.55 -56.30 -29.75
CA ASP A 368 21.53 -54.85 -29.85
C ASP A 368 20.42 -54.35 -28.92
N VAL A 369 20.76 -54.18 -27.65
CA VAL A 369 20.01 -53.31 -26.75
C VAL A 369 20.42 -51.91 -27.16
N ASP A 370 19.65 -51.39 -28.12
CA ASP A 370 19.44 -49.99 -28.40
C ASP A 370 19.24 -49.24 -27.06
N ASP A 371 20.33 -48.77 -26.47
CA ASP A 371 20.29 -47.79 -25.37
C ASP A 371 20.19 -46.41 -26.03
N HIS A 372 19.02 -46.18 -26.61
CA HIS A 372 18.51 -44.86 -26.90
C HIS A 372 18.35 -44.11 -25.57
N ASP A 373 19.45 -43.51 -25.10
CA ASP A 373 19.42 -42.44 -24.11
C ASP A 373 18.89 -41.16 -24.79
N GLU A 374 17.61 -41.18 -25.15
CA GLU A 374 16.82 -39.96 -25.32
C GLU A 374 16.21 -39.58 -23.96
N THR A 375 16.99 -38.94 -23.10
CA THR A 375 16.45 -37.97 -22.15
C THR A 375 16.89 -36.57 -22.52
N ARG A 376 16.24 -36.10 -23.59
CA ARG A 376 15.64 -34.76 -23.73
C ARG A 376 16.22 -33.71 -22.77
N SER A 377 17.16 -32.94 -23.32
CA SER A 377 17.40 -31.55 -22.97
C SER A 377 16.08 -30.79 -22.80
N ILE A 378 15.80 -30.37 -21.57
CA ILE A 378 15.01 -29.17 -21.30
C ILE A 378 16.02 -28.13 -20.85
N ASP A 379 16.28 -27.20 -21.76
CA ASP A 379 16.74 -25.85 -21.45
C ASP A 379 15.69 -25.18 -20.58
N GLU A 380 16.07 -24.77 -19.37
CA GLU A 380 15.64 -23.47 -18.85
C GLU A 380 16.88 -22.74 -18.32
N GLU A 381 17.34 -21.82 -19.16
CA GLU A 381 18.06 -20.61 -18.79
C GLU A 381 17.35 -19.92 -17.61
N GLU A 382 18.09 -19.51 -16.58
CA GLU A 382 18.20 -18.09 -16.24
C GLU A 382 19.49 -17.83 -15.45
N GLY A 383 20.21 -16.82 -15.91
CA GLY A 383 21.55 -16.48 -15.46
C GLY A 383 21.65 -15.93 -14.05
N SER A 384 22.87 -16.03 -13.51
CA SER A 384 23.32 -15.10 -12.48
C SER A 384 24.79 -14.78 -12.66
N ASN A 385 25.02 -13.51 -12.96
CA ASN A 385 26.30 -12.82 -12.93
C ASN A 385 27.03 -13.03 -11.59
N SER A 386 28.31 -13.36 -11.69
CA SER A 386 29.38 -13.02 -10.73
C SER A 386 29.29 -11.54 -10.31
N SER A 387 29.55 -11.10 -9.07
CA SER A 387 30.81 -11.15 -8.27
C SER A 387 30.63 -10.19 -7.05
N PRO A 388 31.58 -9.97 -6.12
CA PRO A 388 32.04 -10.87 -5.05
C PRO A 388 32.07 -10.22 -3.63
N ASN A 389 32.53 -11.02 -2.65
CA ASN A 389 33.33 -10.63 -1.46
C ASN A 389 32.58 -10.41 -0.09
N PRO A 390 33.28 -10.34 1.07
CA PRO A 390 33.51 -11.51 1.92
C PRO A 390 33.23 -11.30 3.44
N THR A 391 33.23 -12.41 4.19
CA THR A 391 33.66 -12.58 5.60
C THR A 391 33.38 -11.48 6.65
N ASN A 392 32.48 -11.77 7.60
CA ASN A 392 32.66 -11.92 9.08
C ASN A 392 31.26 -11.90 9.75
N PRO A 393 31.02 -12.38 11.01
CA PRO A 393 31.96 -12.40 12.13
C PRO A 393 31.95 -13.65 13.05
N LEU A 394 33.09 -13.85 13.72
CA LEU A 394 33.20 -14.42 15.05
C LEU A 394 32.97 -13.28 16.06
N ILE A 395 32.14 -13.45 17.09
CA ILE A 395 32.38 -12.95 18.47
C ILE A 395 31.47 -13.72 19.43
N SER A 396 32.13 -14.20 20.48
CA SER A 396 31.70 -15.05 21.57
C SER A 396 30.73 -14.39 22.56
N GLU A 397 29.89 -15.24 23.13
CA GLU A 397 29.18 -15.03 24.39
C GLU A 397 30.11 -14.62 25.54
N THR A 398 29.64 -13.73 26.40
CA THR A 398 29.99 -13.76 27.82
C THR A 398 28.76 -13.42 28.66
N ILE A 399 28.42 -14.39 29.50
CA ILE A 399 27.40 -14.39 30.53
C ILE A 399 27.80 -13.43 31.65
N THR A 400 26.90 -12.57 32.12
CA THR A 400 26.95 -12.06 33.50
C THR A 400 25.55 -11.82 34.04
N ILE A 401 25.19 -12.61 35.06
CA ILE A 401 24.01 -12.45 35.90
C ILE A 401 24.31 -11.32 36.92
N PRO A 402 23.32 -10.48 37.27
CA PRO A 402 23.10 -10.28 38.69
C PRO A 402 21.62 -10.31 39.13
N THR A 403 21.51 -10.69 40.38
CA THR A 403 20.34 -10.99 41.20
C THR A 403 19.47 -9.79 41.59
N ARG A 404 18.15 -10.02 41.56
CA ARG A 404 17.14 -9.79 42.65
C ARG A 404 16.89 -8.36 43.15
N THR A 405 15.66 -7.85 42.96
CA THR A 405 14.67 -7.46 44.01
C THR A 405 13.49 -6.65 43.40
N SER A 406 12.26 -7.04 43.76
CA SER A 406 11.01 -6.25 43.61
C SER A 406 10.98 -5.07 44.62
N PRO A 407 10.08 -4.05 44.57
CA PRO A 407 8.77 -4.01 43.89
C PRO A 407 8.35 -2.68 43.20
N ARG A 408 7.35 -2.81 42.30
CA ARG A 408 6.18 -1.93 42.07
C ARG A 408 6.35 -0.41 42.28
N THR A 409 6.38 0.36 41.17
CA THR A 409 5.61 1.63 41.02
C THR A 409 5.28 1.87 39.53
N THR A 410 4.10 2.41 39.27
CA THR A 410 3.56 2.77 37.96
C THR A 410 4.25 4.02 37.41
N GLY A 411 5.04 3.89 36.34
CA GLY A 411 5.70 5.01 35.66
C GLY A 411 5.45 4.97 34.15
N ARG A 412 4.81 6.01 33.63
CA ARG A 412 4.72 6.33 32.19
C ARG A 412 6.13 6.27 31.59
N LYS A 413 6.33 5.42 30.58
CA LYS A 413 7.57 5.36 29.79
C LYS A 413 7.62 6.61 28.91
N ALA A 414 8.47 7.57 29.27
CA ALA A 414 8.91 8.62 28.35
C ALA A 414 9.72 7.95 27.24
N SER A 415 9.29 8.12 25.99
CA SER A 415 10.03 7.69 24.80
C SER A 415 11.36 8.47 24.75
N LYS A 416 12.47 7.74 24.66
CA LYS A 416 13.78 8.30 24.34
C LYS A 416 13.79 8.64 22.85
N LEU A 417 13.35 9.83 22.45
CA LEU A 417 13.82 10.40 21.18
C LEU A 417 15.30 10.74 21.36
N ALA A 418 16.12 10.37 20.39
CA ALA A 418 17.55 10.55 20.42
C ALA A 418 17.88 12.05 20.55
N LYS A 419 18.82 12.36 21.44
CA LYS A 419 19.34 13.70 21.67
C LYS A 419 20.19 14.08 20.45
N ALA A 420 19.56 14.59 19.38
CA ALA A 420 20.28 15.17 18.26
C ALA A 420 21.09 16.36 18.80
N ALA A 421 22.41 16.26 18.68
CA ALA A 421 23.35 17.32 19.07
C ALA A 421 23.22 18.49 18.09
N VAL A 422 22.14 19.25 18.18
CA VAL A 422 21.99 20.53 17.47
C VAL A 422 22.70 21.57 18.33
N THR A 423 23.86 21.99 17.86
CA THR A 423 24.65 23.09 18.42
C THR A 423 23.82 24.37 18.39
N GLU A 424 23.98 25.22 19.41
CA GLU A 424 23.32 26.54 19.56
C GLU A 424 23.77 27.59 18.51
N GLY A 425 24.12 27.14 17.30
CA GLY A 425 24.46 28.01 16.18
C GLY A 425 23.21 28.61 15.57
N LYS A 426 23.26 29.91 15.23
CA LYS A 426 22.23 30.58 14.43
C LYS A 426 22.00 29.78 13.14
N ALA A 427 20.79 29.28 12.94
CA ALA A 427 20.42 28.58 11.72
C ALA A 427 20.46 29.56 10.54
N LEU A 428 21.12 29.19 9.45
CA LEU A 428 21.18 30.00 8.24
C LEU A 428 19.80 30.04 7.59
N VAL A 429 19.20 31.23 7.50
CA VAL A 429 17.96 31.45 6.76
C VAL A 429 18.29 31.42 5.27
N THR A 430 17.81 30.41 4.56
CA THR A 430 17.91 30.26 3.10
C THR A 430 16.56 30.55 2.44
N ASP A 431 16.56 30.83 1.14
CA ASP A 431 15.31 31.01 0.35
C ASP A 431 14.37 29.79 0.47
N GLU A 432 14.92 28.59 0.62
CA GLU A 432 14.14 27.36 0.83
C GLU A 432 13.46 27.34 2.21
N THR A 433 14.14 27.84 3.26
CA THR A 433 13.54 27.94 4.60
C THR A 433 12.46 29.01 4.69
N LEU A 434 12.55 30.08 3.87
CA LEU A 434 11.50 31.10 3.76
C LEU A 434 10.22 30.56 3.09
N LEU A 435 10.37 29.58 2.20
CA LEU A 435 9.26 28.90 1.52
C LEU A 435 8.77 27.65 2.27
N ASN A 436 9.23 27.44 3.51
CA ASN A 436 8.77 26.33 4.34
C ASN A 436 7.30 26.50 4.72
N ALA A 437 6.52 25.42 4.68
CA ALA A 437 5.11 25.39 5.08
C ALA A 437 4.86 26.02 6.46
N ARG A 438 5.82 25.90 7.39
CA ARG A 438 5.70 26.43 8.75
C ARG A 438 5.87 27.95 8.88
N SER A 439 6.19 28.67 7.80
CA SER A 439 6.33 30.13 7.84
C SER A 439 5.04 30.85 8.25
N ILE A 440 3.86 30.28 7.96
CA ILE A 440 2.54 30.84 8.35
C ILE A 440 2.22 30.70 9.85
N LEU A 441 2.96 29.89 10.61
CA LEU A 441 2.69 29.70 12.03
C LEU A 441 2.96 31.00 12.78
N THR A 442 2.26 31.18 13.89
CA THR A 442 2.59 32.23 14.86
C THR A 442 3.83 31.83 15.68
N THR A 443 4.52 32.82 16.25
CA THR A 443 5.70 32.55 17.10
C THR A 443 5.38 31.62 18.28
N ALA A 444 4.16 31.72 18.82
CA ALA A 444 3.71 30.88 19.93
C ALA A 444 3.53 29.41 19.51
N GLU A 445 3.03 29.17 18.31
CA GLU A 445 2.90 27.81 17.74
C GLU A 445 4.27 27.20 17.44
N LEU A 446 5.21 28.01 16.92
CA LEU A 446 6.59 27.55 16.73
C LEU A 446 7.27 27.18 18.06
N ASP A 447 7.03 27.92 19.14
CA ASP A 447 7.56 27.59 20.47
C ASP A 447 7.02 26.25 20.99
N ILE A 448 5.75 25.94 20.70
CA ILE A 448 5.15 24.63 21.01
C ILE A 448 5.86 23.52 20.23
N LEU A 449 6.09 23.72 18.92
CA LEU A 449 6.80 22.74 18.10
C LEU A 449 8.25 22.54 18.57
N LEU A 450 8.96 23.59 18.95
CA LEU A 450 10.29 23.47 19.56
C LEU A 450 10.25 22.58 20.81
N PHE A 451 9.26 22.78 21.68
CA PHE A 451 9.08 21.96 22.87
C PHE A 451 8.76 20.49 22.53
N GLU A 452 7.87 20.24 21.58
CA GLU A 452 7.50 18.88 21.15
C GLU A 452 8.67 18.12 20.52
N ARG A 453 9.52 18.82 19.76
CA ARG A 453 10.74 18.25 19.16
C ARG A 453 11.91 18.14 20.15
N ASN A 454 11.69 18.50 21.42
CA ASN A 454 12.71 18.57 22.47
C ASN A 454 13.89 19.48 22.11
N LEU A 455 13.65 20.55 21.35
CA LEU A 455 14.63 21.56 21.01
C LEU A 455 14.72 22.65 22.09
N PRO A 456 15.87 23.34 22.22
CA PRO A 456 15.98 24.47 23.13
C PRO A 456 14.92 25.55 22.85
N LYS A 457 14.37 26.14 23.92
CA LYS A 457 13.44 27.26 23.81
C LYS A 457 14.08 28.42 23.05
N ARG A 458 13.26 29.18 22.34
CA ARG A 458 13.70 30.36 21.58
C ARG A 458 14.41 31.37 22.48
N THR A 459 15.51 31.94 22.00
CA THR A 459 16.12 33.13 22.61
C THR A 459 15.39 34.41 22.18
N SER A 460 15.41 35.47 22.98
CA SER A 460 14.71 36.73 22.62
C SER A 460 15.26 37.42 21.37
N ALA A 461 16.44 37.00 20.88
CA ALA A 461 17.11 37.56 19.72
C ALA A 461 16.88 36.74 18.42
N GLU A 462 16.26 35.57 18.50
CA GLU A 462 15.93 34.76 17.32
C GLU A 462 14.72 35.36 16.57
N SER A 463 14.92 35.62 15.28
CA SER A 463 13.86 35.99 14.35
C SER A 463 12.94 34.81 14.05
N HIS A 464 11.74 35.10 13.59
CA HIS A 464 10.74 34.08 13.25
C HIS A 464 11.24 33.11 12.16
N ALA A 465 11.91 33.63 11.12
CA ALA A 465 12.49 32.82 10.05
C ALA A 465 13.63 31.91 10.55
N GLU A 466 14.46 32.36 11.49
CA GLU A 466 15.52 31.54 12.09
C GLU A 466 14.95 30.35 12.88
N ILE A 467 13.80 30.50 13.55
CA ILE A 467 13.13 29.39 14.24
C ILE A 467 12.64 28.35 13.23
N VAL A 468 12.01 28.81 12.14
CA VAL A 468 11.52 27.93 11.06
C VAL A 468 12.69 27.17 10.43
N ALA A 469 13.80 27.86 10.15
CA ALA A 469 15.03 27.25 9.64
C ALA A 469 15.58 26.20 10.62
N ARG A 470 15.63 26.51 11.92
CA ARG A 470 16.09 25.59 12.97
C ARG A 470 15.22 24.33 13.06
N LEU A 471 13.90 24.47 12.98
CA LEU A 471 12.97 23.34 12.94
C LEU A 471 13.16 22.49 11.67
N ALA A 472 13.37 23.13 10.52
CA ALA A 472 13.65 22.43 9.27
C ALA A 472 14.95 21.62 9.34
N SER A 473 16.04 22.21 9.84
CA SER A 473 17.31 21.51 10.03
C SER A 473 17.20 20.37 11.05
N ALA A 474 16.37 20.52 12.09
CA ALA A 474 16.12 19.45 13.04
C ALA A 474 15.39 18.26 12.39
N ASP A 475 14.37 18.50 11.58
CA ASP A 475 13.66 17.42 10.87
C ASP A 475 14.55 16.72 9.83
N GLU A 476 15.44 17.47 9.17
CA GLU A 476 16.44 16.91 8.27
C GLU A 476 17.46 16.02 9.00
N ALA A 477 17.73 16.28 10.27
CA ALA A 477 18.64 15.46 11.08
C ALA A 477 17.99 14.15 11.57
N LEU A 478 16.66 14.07 11.65
CA LEU A 478 15.94 12.88 12.13
C LEU A 478 16.03 11.69 11.18
N ASP A 479 15.94 10.47 11.73
CA ASP A 479 15.82 9.26 10.91
C ASP A 479 14.38 9.07 10.39
N THR A 480 14.25 8.27 9.33
CA THR A 480 12.96 7.91 8.71
C THR A 480 11.98 7.25 9.68
N THR A 481 12.49 6.54 10.70
CA THR A 481 11.70 5.92 11.76
C THR A 481 11.10 6.97 12.69
N GLU A 482 11.93 7.87 13.22
CA GLU A 482 11.53 9.00 14.06
C GLU A 482 10.53 9.93 13.35
N LEU A 483 10.76 10.25 12.07
CA LEU A 483 9.81 11.01 11.26
C LEU A 483 8.44 10.31 11.11
N SER A 484 8.41 8.97 11.08
CA SER A 484 7.16 8.21 11.03
C SER A 484 6.42 8.25 12.36
N GLU A 485 7.14 8.20 13.47
CA GLU A 485 6.55 8.34 14.81
C GLU A 485 5.91 9.72 14.98
N LEU A 486 6.59 10.77 14.49
CA LEU A 486 6.06 12.13 14.51
C LEU A 486 4.81 12.30 13.63
N LEU A 487 4.82 11.72 12.42
CA LEU A 487 3.65 11.70 11.53
C LEU A 487 2.48 10.89 12.08
N THR A 488 2.74 9.89 12.94
CA THR A 488 1.68 9.08 13.56
C THR A 488 0.77 9.94 14.46
N LYS A 489 1.27 11.07 15.01
CA LYS A 489 0.45 12.04 15.76
C LYS A 489 -0.67 12.64 14.89
N TYR A 490 -0.44 12.75 13.59
CA TYR A 490 -1.39 13.24 12.59
C TYR A 490 -2.13 12.10 11.86
N PHE A 491 -2.09 10.88 12.41
CA PHE A 491 -2.65 9.67 11.82
C PHE A 491 -2.10 9.31 10.42
N ASP A 492 -0.99 9.92 10.00
CA ASP A 492 -0.37 9.66 8.71
C ASP A 492 0.60 8.46 8.82
N LYS A 493 0.14 7.30 8.34
CA LYS A 493 0.93 6.06 8.25
C LYS A 493 1.57 5.85 6.87
N GLY A 494 1.57 6.87 6.02
CA GLY A 494 2.00 6.78 4.64
C GLY A 494 3.49 6.47 4.49
N LYS A 495 3.79 5.47 3.66
CA LYS A 495 5.17 5.14 3.23
C LYS A 495 5.70 6.23 2.29
N GLY A 496 7.00 6.48 2.30
CA GLY A 496 7.61 7.48 1.42
C GLY A 496 9.09 7.71 1.71
N SER A 497 9.75 8.46 0.83
CA SER A 497 11.14 8.91 1.03
C SER A 497 11.24 9.82 2.26
N LYS A 498 12.46 9.96 2.82
CA LYS A 498 12.72 10.85 3.97
C LYS A 498 12.22 12.27 3.70
N LEU A 499 12.54 12.81 2.53
CA LEU A 499 12.11 14.14 2.10
C LEU A 499 10.59 14.27 2.00
N ALA A 500 9.89 13.26 1.46
CA ALA A 500 8.43 13.27 1.40
C ALA A 500 7.76 13.20 2.79
N LYS A 501 8.42 12.57 3.77
CA LYS A 501 7.94 12.58 5.17
C LYS A 501 8.15 13.93 5.83
N ILE A 502 9.30 14.56 5.60
CA ILE A 502 9.60 15.92 6.11
C ILE A 502 8.57 16.92 5.57
N LEU A 503 8.34 16.92 4.25
CA LEU A 503 7.35 17.83 3.64
C LEU A 503 5.95 17.62 4.22
N ARG A 504 5.48 16.37 4.32
CA ARG A 504 4.18 16.08 4.93
C ARG A 504 4.10 16.50 6.39
N LEU A 505 5.17 16.32 7.16
CA LEU A 505 5.22 16.74 8.56
C LEU A 505 5.11 18.27 8.68
N GLN A 506 5.81 19.00 7.81
CA GLN A 506 5.74 20.46 7.73
C GLN A 506 4.35 20.93 7.30
N ASP A 507 3.74 20.27 6.32
CA ASP A 507 2.39 20.57 5.84
C ASP A 507 1.32 20.31 6.92
N HIS A 508 1.44 19.22 7.69
CA HIS A 508 0.54 18.93 8.82
C HIS A 508 0.70 19.93 9.96
N ASP A 509 1.94 20.29 10.31
CA ASP A 509 2.21 21.33 11.30
C ASP A 509 1.64 22.69 10.84
N ALA A 510 1.70 22.99 9.54
CA ALA A 510 1.12 24.19 8.95
C ALA A 510 -0.42 24.16 8.93
N ALA A 511 -1.02 23.05 8.49
CA ALA A 511 -2.47 22.88 8.41
C ALA A 511 -3.14 22.90 9.79
N SER A 512 -2.45 22.38 10.82
CA SER A 512 -2.94 22.40 12.21
C SER A 512 -2.75 23.74 12.93
N SER A 513 -2.04 24.69 12.32
CA SER A 513 -1.91 26.06 12.84
C SER A 513 -3.20 26.85 12.69
N LYS A 514 -3.38 27.89 13.51
CA LYS A 514 -4.53 28.79 13.39
C LYS A 514 -4.66 29.41 11.99
N ALA A 515 -3.54 29.84 11.40
CA ALA A 515 -3.54 30.39 10.04
C ALA A 515 -3.88 29.33 8.98
N GLY A 516 -3.42 28.09 9.18
CA GLY A 516 -3.77 26.96 8.32
C GLY A 516 -5.25 26.60 8.36
N LEU A 517 -5.87 26.63 9.55
CA LEU A 517 -7.31 26.43 9.74
C LEU A 517 -8.14 27.56 9.10
N GLU A 518 -7.60 28.76 9.00
CA GLU A 518 -8.20 29.88 8.25
C GLU A 518 -7.97 29.76 6.72
N GLY A 519 -7.34 28.68 6.26
CA GLY A 519 -7.13 28.36 4.85
C GLY A 519 -5.88 28.98 4.23
N LEU A 520 -5.05 29.67 5.02
CA LEU A 520 -3.83 30.31 4.51
C LEU A 520 -2.76 29.25 4.19
N ARG A 521 -2.17 29.36 3.01
CA ARG A 521 -1.07 28.49 2.58
C ARG A 521 0.16 29.31 2.22
N VAL A 522 1.36 28.74 2.40
CA VAL A 522 2.64 29.38 2.03
C VAL A 522 2.74 29.71 0.55
N GLY A 523 1.95 29.02 -0.29
CA GLY A 523 1.83 29.31 -1.72
C GLY A 523 1.11 30.62 -2.05
N ASP A 524 0.37 31.20 -1.10
CA ASP A 524 -0.48 32.36 -1.35
C ASP A 524 0.36 33.62 -1.59
N VAL A 525 0.07 34.30 -2.70
CA VAL A 525 0.86 35.43 -3.20
C VAL A 525 0.96 36.54 -2.16
N GLY A 526 -0.14 36.82 -1.44
CA GLY A 526 -0.18 37.86 -0.40
C GLY A 526 0.73 37.57 0.81
N PHE A 527 0.91 36.30 1.17
CA PHE A 527 1.79 35.93 2.27
C PHE A 527 3.26 36.05 1.87
N LYS A 528 3.62 35.55 0.67
CA LYS A 528 5.00 35.61 0.16
C LYS A 528 5.53 37.03 0.06
N GLU A 529 4.71 37.98 -0.39
CA GLU A 529 5.13 39.37 -0.54
C GLU A 529 5.39 40.06 0.81
N GLY A 530 4.60 39.76 1.86
CA GLY A 530 4.82 40.34 3.19
C GLY A 530 5.97 39.70 3.95
N TYR A 531 6.13 38.39 3.84
CA TYR A 531 7.06 37.61 4.67
C TYR A 531 8.52 37.72 4.21
N VAL A 532 8.76 37.84 2.89
CA VAL A 532 10.11 38.01 2.33
C VAL A 532 10.73 39.35 2.72
N VAL A 533 9.90 40.39 2.90
CA VAL A 533 10.36 41.73 3.32
C VAL A 533 10.88 41.70 4.76
N GLU A 534 10.17 41.04 5.68
CA GLU A 534 10.62 40.91 7.08
C GLU A 534 11.84 39.99 7.24
N GLY A 535 11.96 38.94 6.43
CA GLY A 535 13.05 37.97 6.53
C GLY A 535 14.41 38.47 6.03
N LEU A 536 14.44 39.42 5.10
CA LEU A 536 15.69 39.95 4.52
C LEU A 536 16.16 41.26 5.18
N GLU A 537 15.26 42.07 5.74
CA GLU A 537 15.64 43.35 6.39
C GLU A 537 16.22 43.18 7.80
N GLY A 538 16.01 42.02 8.45
CA GLY A 538 16.53 41.75 9.80
C GLY A 538 18.02 41.37 9.89
N GLY A 539 18.71 41.25 8.75
CA GLY A 539 20.11 40.87 8.66
C GLY A 539 21.02 42.02 8.24
N GLU A 540 21.11 43.11 9.01
CA GLU A 540 22.23 44.04 8.84
C GLU A 540 23.54 43.28 9.12
N PRO A 541 24.49 43.21 8.16
CA PRO A 541 25.78 42.60 8.39
C PRO A 541 26.55 43.47 9.39
N GLY A 542 26.57 43.04 10.66
CA GLY A 542 27.47 43.59 11.66
C GLY A 542 28.93 43.37 11.22
N GLY A 543 29.59 44.45 10.82
CA GLY A 543 31.04 44.51 10.58
C GLY A 543 31.84 44.57 11.87
#